data_AF-X1FFS9-F1
#
_entry.id   AF-X1FFS9-F1
#
_cell.length_a   1.000
_cell.length_b   1.000
_cell.length_c   1.000
_cell.angle_alpha   90.00
_cell.angle_beta   90.00
_cell.angle_gamma   90.00
#
_symmetry.space_group_name_H-M   'P 1'
#
loop_
_entity.id
_entity.type
_entity.pdbx_description
1 polymer ?
#
loop_
_entity_poly.entity_id
_entity_poly.type
_entity_poly.pdbx_seq_one_letter_code
_entity_poly.pdbx_strand_id
1 'polypeptide(L)'
;MNEEEKEEKSEEERSMSIALCIGMGALIVLTQIIALTFATPFEVSGIKAFENPESMRNPVYFFILIIGFTALILAVLRFGGKKLVYFVMLAAVAVTIYYVMIALEAPFYNFIEGVSVPVYNIMQVLRPYSTLPLVITFILTLLLYKYPEWYVLDATGLIIGGGAAAIFGISLGIVPVLILMVILAVYDAIAVYKTKHMVSLAESIVD
;
A
#
# COMPACT_ATOMS: atom_id res chain seq x y z
N MET A 1 26.58 -34.74 -13.76
CA MET A 1 26.05 -34.16 -12.51
C MET A 1 25.87 -35.32 -11.55
N ASN A 2 26.74 -35.41 -10.55
CA ASN A 2 26.76 -36.51 -9.59
C ASN A 2 25.55 -36.42 -8.65
N GLU A 3 25.20 -37.53 -7.98
CA GLU A 3 24.05 -37.57 -7.06
C GLU A 3 24.19 -36.57 -5.91
N GLU A 4 25.41 -36.34 -5.42
CA GLU A 4 25.72 -35.30 -4.42
C GLU A 4 25.45 -33.87 -4.94
N GLU A 5 25.80 -33.54 -6.19
CA GLU A 5 25.49 -32.22 -6.79
C GLU A 5 23.97 -32.01 -6.99
N LYS A 6 23.19 -33.09 -7.15
CA LYS A 6 21.72 -33.00 -7.24
C LYS A 6 21.09 -32.77 -5.87
N GLU A 7 21.58 -33.42 -4.82
CA GLU A 7 21.11 -33.20 -3.46
C GLU A 7 21.45 -31.79 -2.98
N GLU A 8 22.68 -31.33 -3.17
CA GLU A 8 23.14 -29.99 -2.76
C GLU A 8 22.36 -28.88 -3.47
N LYS A 9 22.12 -29.03 -4.79
CA LYS A 9 21.27 -28.11 -5.55
C LYS A 9 19.81 -28.12 -5.07
N SER A 10 19.27 -29.28 -4.71
CA SER A 10 17.89 -29.39 -4.19
C SER A 10 17.73 -28.76 -2.80
N GLU A 11 18.75 -28.86 -1.96
CA GLU A 11 18.78 -28.22 -0.64
C GLU A 11 18.95 -26.70 -0.76
N GLU A 12 19.76 -26.22 -1.70
CA GLU A 12 19.92 -24.80 -2.00
C GLU A 12 18.62 -24.19 -2.56
N GLU A 13 17.95 -24.87 -3.51
CA GLU A 13 16.63 -24.46 -4.03
C GLU A 13 15.56 -24.43 -2.92
N ARG A 14 15.58 -25.40 -2.01
CA ARG A 14 14.66 -25.46 -0.86
C ARG A 14 14.95 -24.36 0.16
N SER A 15 16.22 -24.09 0.47
CA SER A 15 16.64 -23.02 1.38
C SER A 15 16.26 -21.64 0.82
N MET A 16 16.48 -21.42 -0.48
CA MET A 16 16.08 -20.21 -1.20
C MET A 16 14.55 -20.03 -1.18
N SER A 17 13.80 -21.12 -1.36
CA SER A 17 12.33 -21.10 -1.28
C SER A 17 11.82 -20.73 0.12
N ILE A 18 12.47 -21.24 1.18
CA ILE A 18 12.13 -20.91 2.57
C ILE A 18 12.46 -19.44 2.87
N ALA A 19 13.62 -18.95 2.44
CA ALA A 19 14.02 -17.56 2.62
C ALA A 19 13.03 -16.59 1.95
N LEU A 20 12.55 -16.90 0.74
CA LEU A 20 11.52 -16.13 0.05
C LEU A 20 10.18 -16.13 0.80
N CYS A 21 9.74 -17.29 1.30
CA CYS A 21 8.51 -17.39 2.09
C CYS A 21 8.60 -16.58 3.39
N ILE A 22 9.75 -16.62 4.08
CA ILE A 22 10.00 -15.83 5.29
C ILE A 22 10.03 -14.34 4.94
N GLY A 23 10.67 -13.96 3.83
CA GLY A 23 10.71 -12.57 3.35
C GLY A 23 9.31 -12.00 3.11
N MET A 24 8.45 -12.75 2.42
CA MET A 24 7.05 -12.34 2.21
C MET A 24 6.27 -12.21 3.53
N GLY A 25 6.44 -13.18 4.44
CA GLY A 25 5.82 -13.12 5.77
C GLY A 25 6.28 -11.90 6.57
N ALA A 26 7.57 -11.56 6.51
CA ALA A 26 8.12 -10.38 7.16
C ALA A 26 7.52 -9.08 6.62
N LEU A 27 7.35 -8.95 5.30
CA LEU A 27 6.71 -7.78 4.68
C LEU A 27 5.25 -7.59 5.15
N ILE A 28 4.49 -8.68 5.35
CA ILE A 28 3.13 -8.62 5.89
C ILE A 28 3.14 -8.05 7.31
N VAL A 29 4.01 -8.59 8.18
CA VAL A 29 4.10 -8.14 9.58
C VAL A 29 4.56 -6.69 9.67
N LEU A 30 5.56 -6.31 8.88
CA LEU A 30 6.05 -4.92 8.82
C LEU A 30 4.94 -3.95 8.36
N THR A 31 4.16 -4.35 7.35
CA THR A 31 3.01 -3.56 6.88
C THR A 31 1.99 -3.33 7.99
N GLN A 32 1.71 -4.34 8.82
CA GLN A 32 0.81 -4.23 9.97
C GLN A 32 1.37 -3.30 11.06
N ILE A 33 2.67 -3.40 11.38
CA ILE A 33 3.34 -2.52 12.34
C ILE A 33 3.26 -1.06 11.87
N ILE A 34 3.50 -0.81 10.59
CA ILE A 34 3.38 0.52 10.00
C ILE A 34 1.94 1.02 10.06
N ALA A 35 0.97 0.18 9.71
CA ALA A 35 -0.44 0.54 9.76
C ALA A 35 -0.87 0.96 11.18
N LEU A 36 -0.45 0.21 12.21
CA LEU A 36 -0.73 0.55 13.62
C LEU A 36 -0.05 1.86 14.04
N THR A 37 1.20 2.06 13.60
CA THR A 37 1.94 3.31 13.86
C THR A 37 1.27 4.50 13.18
N PHE A 38 0.69 4.29 11.99
CA PHE A 38 0.03 5.33 11.19
C PHE A 38 -1.44 5.54 11.60
N ALA A 39 -2.06 4.65 12.37
CA ALA A 39 -3.45 4.80 12.77
C ALA A 39 -3.71 6.12 13.52
N THR A 40 -2.86 6.48 14.49
CA THR A 40 -3.07 7.69 15.30
C THR A 40 -2.81 8.99 14.53
N PRO A 41 -1.73 9.14 13.73
CA PRO A 41 -1.55 10.35 12.93
C PRO A 41 -2.66 10.55 11.89
N PHE A 42 -3.16 9.48 11.27
CA PHE A 42 -4.27 9.58 10.32
C PHE A 42 -5.59 10.00 10.97
N GLU A 43 -5.88 9.50 12.18
CA GLU A 43 -7.07 9.89 12.92
C GLU A 43 -7.06 11.37 13.31
N VAL A 44 -5.91 11.87 13.80
CA VAL A 44 -5.75 13.28 14.18
C VAL A 44 -5.85 14.21 12.96
N SER A 45 -5.32 13.78 11.81
CA SER A 45 -5.42 14.53 10.56
C SER A 45 -6.81 14.46 9.90
N GLY A 46 -7.76 13.72 10.50
CA GLY A 46 -9.12 13.58 9.98
C GLY A 46 -9.20 12.85 8.63
N ILE A 47 -8.14 12.12 8.24
CA ILE A 47 -8.09 11.38 6.98
C ILE A 47 -8.87 10.07 7.17
N LYS A 48 -10.19 10.15 7.06
CA LYS A 48 -11.11 9.01 7.16
C LYS A 48 -11.86 8.82 5.84
N ALA A 49 -12.04 7.57 5.43
CA ALA A 49 -12.78 7.22 4.22
C ALA A 49 -14.30 7.27 4.41
N PHE A 50 -14.77 7.06 5.65
CA PHE A 50 -16.20 7.05 6.00
C PHE A 50 -16.44 7.85 7.27
N GLU A 51 -17.56 8.58 7.33
CA GLU A 51 -17.93 9.38 8.51
C GLU A 51 -18.36 8.51 9.70
N ASN A 52 -19.15 7.46 9.45
CA ASN A 52 -19.62 6.53 10.47
C ASN A 52 -19.01 5.13 10.23
N PRO A 53 -17.98 4.72 11.00
CA PRO A 53 -17.31 3.44 10.81
C PRO A 53 -18.20 2.22 11.04
N GLU A 54 -19.22 2.31 11.89
CA GLU A 54 -20.09 1.18 12.28
C GLU A 54 -21.22 0.91 11.28
N SER A 55 -21.34 1.72 10.23
CA SER A 55 -22.38 1.55 9.21
C SER A 55 -22.16 0.29 8.38
N MET A 56 -23.16 -0.61 8.42
CA MET A 56 -23.23 -1.85 7.64
C MET A 56 -23.23 -1.64 6.11
N ARG A 57 -23.45 -0.40 5.64
CA ARG A 57 -23.40 -0.06 4.21
C ARG A 57 -21.99 0.19 3.68
N ASN A 58 -21.05 0.52 4.56
CA ASN A 58 -19.69 0.88 4.15
C ASN A 58 -18.97 -0.23 3.36
N PRO A 59 -19.09 -1.53 3.72
CA PRO A 59 -18.51 -2.62 2.93
C PRO A 59 -19.03 -2.67 1.49
N VAL A 60 -20.31 -2.38 1.29
CA VAL A 60 -20.94 -2.37 -0.04
C VAL A 60 -20.40 -1.21 -0.88
N TYR A 61 -20.34 0.00 -0.31
CA TYR A 61 -19.75 1.15 -0.98
C TYR A 61 -18.27 0.90 -1.32
N PHE A 62 -17.52 0.28 -0.41
CA PHE A 62 -16.13 -0.05 -0.63
C PHE A 62 -15.95 -1.10 -1.74
N PHE A 63 -16.76 -2.15 -1.74
CA PHE A 63 -16.71 -3.19 -2.78
C PHE A 63 -17.03 -2.62 -4.17
N ILE A 64 -18.04 -1.76 -4.28
CA ILE A 64 -18.37 -1.05 -5.53
C ILE A 64 -17.20 -0.16 -5.96
N LEU A 65 -16.56 0.55 -5.02
CA LEU A 65 -15.41 1.39 -5.30
C LEU A 65 -14.23 0.57 -5.84
N ILE A 66 -13.93 -0.60 -5.26
CA ILE A 66 -12.89 -1.50 -5.77
C ILE A 66 -13.18 -1.87 -7.23
N ILE A 67 -14.39 -2.34 -7.52
CA ILE A 67 -14.78 -2.72 -8.88
C ILE A 67 -14.67 -1.52 -9.83
N GLY A 68 -15.16 -0.35 -9.43
CA GLY A 68 -15.08 0.87 -10.22
C GLY A 68 -13.63 1.31 -10.49
N PHE A 69 -12.76 1.24 -9.49
CA PHE A 69 -11.35 1.57 -9.63
C PHE A 69 -10.60 0.57 -10.52
N THR A 70 -10.86 -0.73 -10.38
CA THR A 70 -10.31 -1.75 -11.28
C THR A 70 -10.80 -1.55 -12.71
N ALA A 71 -12.09 -1.25 -12.92
CA ALA A 71 -12.63 -0.95 -14.23
C ALA A 71 -11.98 0.30 -14.84
N LEU A 72 -11.71 1.33 -14.03
CA LEU A 72 -10.96 2.51 -14.45
C LEU A 72 -9.55 2.13 -14.91
N ILE A 73 -8.82 1.33 -14.13
CA ILE A 73 -7.46 0.87 -14.51
C ILE A 73 -7.52 0.11 -15.84
N LEU A 74 -8.49 -0.81 -16.00
CA LEU A 74 -8.65 -1.58 -17.23
C LEU A 74 -9.01 -0.67 -18.43
N ALA A 75 -9.83 0.35 -18.23
CA ALA A 75 -10.12 1.34 -19.27
C ALA A 75 -8.86 2.12 -19.67
N VAL A 76 -8.05 2.55 -18.70
CA VAL A 76 -6.76 3.22 -18.95
C VAL A 76 -5.79 2.29 -19.69
N LEU A 77 -5.75 1.00 -19.35
CA LEU A 77 -4.93 0.02 -20.06
C LEU A 77 -5.42 -0.27 -21.47
N ARG A 78 -6.75 -0.30 -21.67
CA ARG A 78 -7.37 -0.59 -22.97
C ARG A 78 -7.27 0.57 -23.96
N PHE A 79 -7.44 1.80 -23.49
CA PHE A 79 -7.51 2.99 -24.33
C PHE A 79 -6.24 3.85 -24.25
N GLY A 80 -5.39 3.64 -23.24
CA GLY A 80 -4.18 4.41 -23.03
C GLY A 80 -2.95 3.84 -23.74
N GLY A 81 -2.10 4.73 -24.26
CA GLY A 81 -0.75 4.35 -24.68
C GLY A 81 0.16 4.08 -23.47
N LYS A 82 1.32 3.44 -23.72
CA LYS A 82 2.34 3.11 -22.69
C LYS A 82 2.67 4.29 -21.76
N LYS A 83 2.79 5.50 -22.31
CA LYS A 83 3.07 6.73 -21.54
C LYS A 83 1.92 7.15 -20.62
N LEU A 84 0.67 7.02 -21.08
CA LEU A 84 -0.51 7.39 -20.29
C LEU A 84 -0.70 6.43 -19.12
N VAL A 85 -0.62 5.12 -19.39
CA VAL A 85 -0.71 4.08 -18.35
C VAL A 85 0.34 4.35 -17.27
N TYR A 86 1.60 4.52 -17.68
CA TYR A 86 2.68 4.81 -16.74
C TYR A 86 2.44 6.10 -15.94
N PHE A 87 2.00 7.19 -16.59
CA PHE A 87 1.70 8.44 -15.92
C PHE A 87 0.57 8.32 -14.89
N VAL A 88 -0.54 7.65 -15.26
CA VAL A 88 -1.69 7.45 -14.35
C VAL A 88 -1.28 6.61 -13.14
N MET A 89 -0.50 5.54 -13.35
CA MET A 89 0.01 4.72 -12.24
C MET A 89 0.94 5.51 -11.33
N LEU A 90 1.89 6.25 -11.90
CA LEU A 90 2.81 7.10 -11.12
C LEU A 90 2.05 8.20 -10.35
N ALA A 91 1.04 8.82 -10.97
CA ALA A 91 0.20 9.82 -10.33
C ALA A 91 -0.61 9.24 -9.17
N ALA A 92 -1.20 8.05 -9.34
CA ALA A 92 -1.93 7.36 -8.28
C ALA A 92 -1.00 7.09 -7.07
N VAL A 93 0.20 6.55 -7.34
CA VAL A 93 1.25 6.32 -6.33
C VAL A 93 1.66 7.62 -5.64
N ALA A 94 1.91 8.69 -6.40
CA ALA A 94 2.31 9.99 -5.86
C ALA A 94 1.21 10.60 -4.96
N VAL A 95 -0.05 10.51 -5.36
CA VAL A 95 -1.19 10.97 -4.55
C VAL A 95 -1.26 10.18 -3.24
N THR A 96 -1.11 8.85 -3.27
CA THR A 96 -1.10 8.06 -2.03
C THR A 96 0.07 8.42 -1.12
N ILE A 97 1.28 8.60 -1.68
CA ILE A 97 2.45 9.04 -0.90
C ILE A 97 2.16 10.40 -0.25
N TYR A 98 1.55 11.33 -0.99
CA TYR A 98 1.21 12.65 -0.46
C TYR A 98 0.30 12.58 0.76
N TYR A 99 -0.78 11.80 0.71
CA TYR A 99 -1.68 11.62 1.85
C TYR A 99 -0.98 11.00 3.06
N VAL A 100 -0.10 10.02 2.84
CA VAL A 100 0.72 9.44 3.92
C VAL A 100 1.63 10.50 4.54
N MET A 101 2.30 11.31 3.71
CA MET A 101 3.21 12.35 4.18
C MET A 101 2.48 13.45 4.96
N ILE A 102 1.25 13.82 4.56
CA ILE A 102 0.40 14.75 5.34
C ILE A 102 0.10 14.17 6.72
N ALA A 103 -0.29 12.90 6.80
CA ALA A 103 -0.60 12.28 8.09
C ALA A 103 0.62 12.26 9.03
N LEU A 104 1.82 12.04 8.48
CA LEU A 104 3.07 11.97 9.24
C LEU A 104 3.65 13.34 9.63
N GLU A 105 3.08 14.42 9.11
CA GLU A 105 3.55 15.77 9.40
C GLU A 105 3.46 16.12 10.90
N ALA A 106 2.32 15.80 11.53
CA ALA A 106 2.11 16.06 12.95
C ALA A 106 3.11 15.32 13.87
N PRO A 107 3.29 13.98 13.79
CA PRO A 107 4.27 13.30 14.63
C PRO A 107 5.71 13.72 14.30
N PHE A 108 6.02 14.07 13.04
CA PHE A 108 7.34 14.58 12.68
C PHE A 108 7.67 15.88 13.40
N TYR A 109 6.77 16.86 13.41
CA TYR A 109 7.02 18.12 14.13
C TYR A 109 7.11 17.91 15.64
N ASN A 110 6.24 17.08 16.24
CA ASN A 110 6.32 16.74 17.67
C ASN A 110 7.67 16.09 18.03
N PHE A 111 8.21 15.24 17.15
CA PHE A 111 9.53 14.62 17.34
C PHE A 111 10.67 15.65 17.30
N ILE A 112 10.63 16.58 16.33
CA ILE A 112 11.62 17.67 16.23
C ILE A 112 11.49 18.65 17.42
N GLU A 113 10.27 18.90 17.91
CA GLU A 113 9.99 19.76 19.07
C GLU A 113 10.48 19.16 20.39
N GLY A 114 10.58 17.82 20.51
CA GLY A 114 11.20 17.14 21.65
C GLY A 114 12.71 17.37 21.76
N VAL A 115 13.34 17.89 20.70
CA VAL A 115 14.72 18.40 20.72
C VAL A 115 14.63 19.88 21.07
N SER A 116 15.22 20.30 22.20
CA SER A 116 15.08 21.63 22.78
C SER A 116 15.56 22.77 21.85
N VAL A 117 14.70 23.26 20.95
CA VAL A 117 14.95 24.44 20.11
C VAL A 117 13.84 25.48 20.33
N PRO A 118 14.16 26.78 20.53
CA PRO A 118 13.16 27.84 20.81
C PRO A 118 12.40 28.29 19.54
N VAL A 119 11.96 27.35 18.70
CA VAL A 119 11.28 27.60 17.41
C VAL A 119 9.75 27.56 17.54
N TYR A 120 9.25 27.41 18.77
CA TYR A 120 7.85 27.18 19.13
C TYR A 120 6.84 28.14 18.47
N ASN A 121 7.13 29.44 18.43
CA ASN A 121 6.18 30.44 17.90
C ASN A 121 6.22 30.60 16.37
N ILE A 122 7.31 30.18 15.72
CA ILE A 122 7.49 30.37 14.27
C ILE A 122 6.95 29.15 13.53
N MET A 123 7.21 27.93 14.03
CA MET A 123 6.73 26.69 13.40
C MET A 123 5.20 26.50 13.47
N GLN A 124 4.52 26.90 14.54
CA GLN A 124 3.05 26.79 14.62
C GLN A 124 2.32 27.71 13.61
N VAL A 125 2.88 28.89 13.32
CA VAL A 125 2.33 29.84 12.33
C VAL A 125 2.63 29.39 10.90
N LEU A 126 3.77 28.73 10.66
CA LEU A 126 4.12 28.15 9.37
C LEU A 126 3.52 26.75 9.14
N ARG A 127 2.99 26.07 10.16
CA ARG A 127 2.36 24.74 10.07
C ARG A 127 1.32 24.63 8.94
N PRO A 128 0.43 25.61 8.72
CA PRO A 128 -0.54 25.56 7.61
C PRO A 128 0.10 25.74 6.22
N TYR A 129 1.34 26.24 6.14
CA TYR A 129 2.09 26.54 4.91
C TYR A 129 3.27 25.59 4.69
N SER A 130 3.34 24.51 5.46
CA SER A 130 4.37 23.49 5.33
C SER A 130 4.28 22.85 3.94
N THR A 131 5.25 23.18 3.09
CA THR A 131 5.46 22.53 1.80
C THR A 131 6.19 21.19 1.95
N LEU A 132 6.49 20.76 3.18
CA LEU A 132 7.33 19.61 3.49
C LEU A 132 6.75 18.29 2.93
N PRO A 133 5.45 17.95 3.15
CA PRO A 133 4.89 16.73 2.57
C PRO A 133 4.96 16.71 1.04
N LEU A 134 4.77 17.88 0.41
CA LEU A 134 4.80 18.03 -1.04
C LEU A 134 6.22 17.85 -1.58
N VAL A 135 7.23 18.43 -0.93
CA VAL A 135 8.64 18.27 -1.30
C VAL A 135 9.08 16.81 -1.14
N ILE A 136 8.75 16.16 -0.03
CA ILE A 136 9.10 14.75 0.21
C ILE A 136 8.40 13.86 -0.82
N THR A 137 7.11 14.09 -1.09
CA THR A 137 6.36 13.35 -2.12
C THR A 137 7.00 13.53 -3.49
N PHE A 138 7.38 14.74 -3.86
CA PHE A 138 8.02 15.02 -5.13
C PHE A 138 9.37 14.28 -5.25
N ILE A 139 10.18 14.31 -4.19
CA ILE A 139 11.47 13.61 -4.14
C ILE A 139 11.26 12.10 -4.27
N LEU A 140 10.34 11.50 -3.49
CA LEU A 140 10.05 10.06 -3.55
C LEU A 140 9.49 9.66 -4.93
N THR A 141 8.57 10.44 -5.47
CA THR A 141 8.00 10.19 -6.80
C THR A 141 9.07 10.27 -7.89
N LEU A 142 9.99 11.24 -7.80
CA LEU A 142 11.10 11.39 -8.73
C LEU A 142 12.10 10.24 -8.58
N LEU A 143 12.36 9.79 -7.35
CA LEU A 143 13.18 8.61 -7.07
C LEU A 143 12.59 7.36 -7.73
N LEU A 144 11.28 7.13 -7.57
CA LEU A 144 10.56 6.02 -8.21
C LEU A 144 10.58 6.12 -9.74
N TYR A 145 10.49 7.33 -10.28
CA TYR A 145 10.53 7.56 -11.71
C TYR A 145 11.91 7.28 -12.31
N LYS A 146 12.98 7.71 -11.62
CA LYS A 146 14.34 7.69 -12.16
C LYS A 146 15.11 6.40 -11.82
N TYR A 147 14.85 5.82 -10.65
CA TYR A 147 15.55 4.65 -10.12
C TYR A 147 14.56 3.66 -9.47
N PRO A 148 13.75 2.93 -10.26
CA PRO A 148 12.84 1.90 -9.76
C PRO A 148 13.61 0.62 -9.40
N GLU A 149 14.52 0.72 -8.45
CA GLU A 149 15.25 -0.44 -7.92
C GLU A 149 14.32 -1.25 -6.99
N TRP A 150 14.53 -2.57 -6.91
CA TRP A 150 13.64 -3.51 -6.22
C TRP A 150 13.38 -3.10 -4.75
N TYR A 151 14.41 -2.69 -4.02
CA TYR A 151 14.28 -2.28 -2.62
C TYR A 151 13.54 -0.93 -2.47
N VAL A 152 13.61 -0.04 -3.46
CA VAL A 152 12.86 1.23 -3.46
C VAL A 152 11.37 0.96 -3.64
N LEU A 153 11.04 0.03 -4.54
CA LEU A 153 9.67 -0.42 -4.76
C LEU A 153 9.11 -1.10 -3.51
N ASP A 154 9.87 -1.99 -2.86
CA ASP A 154 9.44 -2.67 -1.64
C ASP A 154 9.24 -1.69 -0.49
N ALA A 155 10.19 -0.78 -0.25
CA ALA A 155 10.08 0.23 0.80
C ALA A 155 8.88 1.16 0.58
N THR A 156 8.67 1.60 -0.67
CA THR A 156 7.54 2.48 -1.01
C THR A 156 6.21 1.74 -0.95
N GLY A 157 6.17 0.49 -1.43
CA GLY A 157 5.01 -0.38 -1.34
C GLY A 157 4.61 -0.65 0.10
N LEU A 158 5.58 -0.81 1.00
CA LEU A 158 5.37 -0.98 2.43
C LEU A 158 4.81 0.27 3.10
N ILE A 159 5.28 1.47 2.72
CA ILE A 159 4.74 2.75 3.19
C ILE A 159 3.30 2.95 2.70
N ILE A 160 3.04 2.74 1.40
CA ILE A 160 1.72 2.92 0.81
C ILE A 160 0.74 1.87 1.31
N GLY A 161 1.17 0.61 1.39
CA GLY A 161 0.37 -0.51 1.92
C GLY A 161 0.02 -0.30 3.38
N GLY A 162 0.98 0.11 4.21
CA GLY A 162 0.74 0.46 5.61
C GLY A 162 -0.18 1.67 5.76
N GLY A 163 0.00 2.71 4.94
CA GLY A 163 -0.88 3.88 4.90
C GLY A 163 -2.32 3.57 4.50
N ALA A 164 -2.51 2.80 3.42
CA ALA A 164 -3.85 2.38 3.00
C ALA A 164 -4.51 1.49 4.06
N ALA A 165 -3.76 0.55 4.66
CA ALA A 165 -4.25 -0.30 5.74
C ALA A 165 -4.65 0.53 6.98
N ALA A 166 -3.87 1.56 7.34
CA ALA A 166 -4.21 2.49 8.42
C ALA A 166 -5.51 3.25 8.12
N ILE A 167 -5.65 3.84 6.93
CA ILE A 167 -6.86 4.57 6.51
C ILE A 167 -8.09 3.68 6.62
N PHE A 168 -8.06 2.48 6.04
CA PHE A 168 -9.22 1.59 6.08
C PHE A 168 -9.48 1.02 7.48
N GLY A 169 -8.41 0.76 8.25
CA GLY A 169 -8.50 0.29 9.63
C GLY A 169 -9.18 1.28 10.57
N ILE A 170 -8.94 2.59 10.41
CA ILE A 170 -9.63 3.62 11.21
C ILE A 170 -11.00 4.00 10.66
N SER A 171 -11.31 3.63 9.41
CA SER A 171 -12.54 4.06 8.72
C SER A 171 -13.66 3.04 8.75
N LEU A 172 -13.39 1.80 9.15
CA LEU A 172 -14.36 0.72 9.20
C LEU A 172 -14.36 0.08 10.58
N GLY A 173 -15.54 -0.02 11.20
CA GLY A 173 -15.72 -0.75 12.44
C GLY A 173 -15.48 -2.25 12.24
N ILE A 174 -15.28 -2.97 13.35
CA ILE A 174 -14.91 -4.40 13.34
C ILE A 174 -15.93 -5.22 12.55
N VAL A 175 -17.22 -4.99 12.78
CA VAL A 175 -18.31 -5.75 12.13
C VAL A 175 -18.34 -5.49 10.61
N PRO A 176 -18.37 -4.23 10.11
CA PRO A 176 -18.21 -3.94 8.69
C PRO A 176 -16.96 -4.55 8.04
N VAL A 177 -15.79 -4.46 8.69
CA VAL A 177 -14.54 -5.04 8.16
C VAL A 177 -14.66 -6.56 8.01
N LEU A 178 -15.20 -7.27 9.00
CA LEU A 178 -15.36 -8.72 8.93
C LEU A 178 -16.23 -9.13 7.74
N ILE A 179 -17.34 -8.42 7.53
CA ILE A 179 -18.22 -8.66 6.38
C ILE A 179 -17.48 -8.42 5.07
N LEU A 180 -16.74 -7.32 4.96
CA LEU A 180 -15.94 -7.02 3.79
C LEU A 180 -14.91 -8.13 3.51
N MET A 181 -14.18 -8.57 4.53
CA MET A 181 -13.18 -9.64 4.43
C MET A 181 -13.79 -10.96 3.99
N VAL A 182 -14.97 -11.32 4.50
CA VAL A 182 -15.71 -12.51 4.06
C VAL A 182 -16.14 -12.38 2.60
N ILE A 183 -16.69 -11.24 2.18
CA ILE A 183 -17.08 -10.99 0.78
C ILE A 183 -15.87 -11.15 -0.15
N LEU A 184 -14.74 -10.53 0.18
CA LEU A 184 -13.52 -10.59 -0.63
C LEU A 184 -12.92 -12.01 -0.65
N ALA A 185 -12.92 -12.72 0.48
CA ALA A 185 -12.45 -14.11 0.54
C ALA A 185 -13.30 -15.05 -0.32
N VAL A 186 -14.63 -14.87 -0.30
CA VAL A 186 -15.54 -15.65 -1.17
C VAL A 186 -15.32 -15.31 -2.64
N TYR A 187 -15.15 -14.04 -2.98
CA TYR A 187 -14.85 -13.60 -4.34
C TYR A 187 -13.57 -14.25 -4.87
N ASP A 188 -12.48 -14.21 -4.09
CA ASP A 188 -11.19 -14.78 -4.46
C ASP A 188 -11.28 -16.31 -4.63
N ALA A 189 -11.93 -17.01 -3.69
CA ALA A 189 -12.16 -18.44 -3.79
C ALA A 189 -12.95 -18.83 -5.07
N ILE A 190 -13.98 -18.05 -5.44
CA ILE A 190 -14.72 -18.29 -6.68
C ILE A 190 -13.83 -18.05 -7.90
N ALA A 191 -13.03 -16.99 -7.90
CA ALA A 191 -12.14 -16.65 -9.02
C ALA A 191 -11.06 -17.72 -9.25
N VAL A 192 -10.53 -18.30 -8.18
CA VAL A 192 -9.52 -19.36 -8.25
C VAL A 192 -10.13 -20.71 -8.63
N TYR A 193 -11.12 -21.19 -7.87
CA TYR A 193 -11.61 -22.57 -8.01
C TYR A 193 -12.65 -22.75 -9.11
N LYS A 194 -13.50 -21.74 -9.35
CA LYS A 194 -14.62 -21.86 -10.30
C LYS A 194 -14.24 -21.37 -11.69
N THR A 195 -13.74 -20.14 -11.82
CA THR A 195 -13.48 -19.55 -13.13
C THR A 195 -12.09 -19.88 -13.67
N LYS A 196 -11.13 -20.27 -12.80
CA LYS A 196 -9.73 -20.57 -13.13
C LYS A 196 -9.07 -19.49 -13.99
N HIS A 197 -9.61 -18.28 -14.02
CA HIS A 197 -9.16 -17.20 -14.91
C HIS A 197 -7.72 -16.79 -14.61
N MET A 198 -7.28 -16.93 -13.35
CA MET A 198 -5.89 -16.69 -12.93
C MET A 198 -4.94 -17.81 -13.34
N VAL A 199 -5.42 -19.06 -13.41
CA VAL A 199 -4.61 -20.23 -13.81
C VAL A 199 -4.37 -20.21 -15.32
N SER A 200 -5.42 -19.93 -16.11
CA SER A 200 -5.31 -19.85 -17.57
C SER A 200 -4.42 -18.70 -18.04
N LEU A 201 -4.31 -17.63 -17.25
CA LEU A 201 -3.43 -16.49 -17.56
C LEU A 201 -1.96 -16.81 -17.26
N ALA A 202 -1.68 -17.66 -16.26
CA ALA A 202 -0.33 -18.09 -15.93
C ALA A 202 0.23 -19.13 -16.92
N GLU A 203 -0.63 -19.99 -17.50
CA GLU A 203 -0.21 -20.93 -18.54
C GLU A 203 0.11 -20.25 -19.88
N SER A 204 -0.53 -19.13 -20.22
CA SER A 204 -0.34 -18.48 -21.53
C SER A 204 0.95 -17.65 -21.68
N ILE A 205 1.77 -17.57 -20.64
CA ILE A 205 3.05 -16.83 -20.62
C ILE A 205 4.27 -17.77 -20.51
N VAL A 206 4.04 -19.08 -20.30
CA VAL A 206 5.11 -20.09 -20.22
C VAL A 206 5.38 -20.77 -21.58
N ASP A 207 4.42 -20.70 -22.51
CA ASP A 207 4.61 -20.96 -23.95
C ASP A 207 5.03 -19.68 -24.70
#